data_AF-A0A832CN20-F1
#
_entry.id   AF-A0A832CN20-F1
#
_cell.length_a   1.000
_cell.length_b   1.000
_cell.length_c   1.000
_cell.angle_alpha   90.00
_cell.angle_beta   90.00
_cell.angle_gamma   90.00
#
_symmetry.space_group_name_H-M   'P 1'
#
loop_
_entity.id
_entity.type
_entity.pdbx_description
1 polymer ?
#
loop_
_entity_poly.entity_id
_entity_poly.type
_entity_poly.pdbx_seq_one_letter_code
_entity_poly.pdbx_strand_id
1 'polypeptide(L)'
;MEKRRMFELMGLDLPTYLIEIPQREDSDQAILFLAKEFRNLKTYLEDQFKVKITDAKLRQAIQLMNSERRLRRSIAYLMKANPPPITGRQVLECKSIISCIPEDLKQYQAIMDRFINTGQTESDGTNGRVRVLLTGVPIVHGMERIVDIIEAHRVVIVAQENCTGLKPIMERRGRGSPRSYPCPCKEIFGHPVFY
;
A
#
# COMPACT_ATOMS: atom_id res chain seq x y z
N MET A 1 7.91 15.61 18.09
CA MET A 1 7.29 16.63 17.23
C MET A 1 6.18 15.95 16.45
N GLU A 2 4.94 16.38 16.63
CA GLU A 2 3.79 15.78 15.94
C GLU A 2 3.90 16.05 14.43
N LYS A 3 3.58 15.06 13.56
CA LYS A 3 3.75 15.17 12.10
C LYS A 3 3.06 16.41 11.51
N ARG A 4 1.93 16.80 12.11
CA ARG A 4 1.19 18.02 11.75
C ARG A 4 2.08 19.26 11.81
N ARG A 5 2.77 19.47 12.94
CA ARG A 5 3.60 20.66 13.14
C ARG A 5 4.76 20.73 12.15
N MET A 6 5.32 19.57 11.81
CA MET A 6 6.36 19.47 10.78
C MET A 6 5.85 19.98 9.42
N PHE A 7 4.68 19.52 8.97
CA PHE A 7 4.11 19.97 7.69
C PHE A 7 3.65 21.43 7.70
N GLU A 8 3.18 21.95 8.85
CA GLU A 8 2.89 23.38 9.02
C GLU A 8 4.15 24.24 8.80
N LEU A 9 5.30 23.81 9.33
CA LEU A 9 6.58 24.50 9.14
C LEU A 9 7.08 24.38 7.70
N MET A 10 6.97 23.21 7.06
CA MET A 10 7.31 23.05 5.65
C MET A 10 6.46 23.94 4.73
N GLY A 11 5.21 24.20 5.11
CA GLY A 11 4.31 25.10 4.39
C GLY A 11 4.75 26.55 4.34
N LEU A 12 5.75 26.95 5.12
CA LEU A 12 6.35 28.30 5.05
C LEU A 12 7.20 28.48 3.78
N ASP A 13 7.82 27.40 3.29
CA ASP A 13 8.79 27.44 2.19
C ASP A 13 8.28 26.74 0.92
N LEU A 14 7.38 25.76 1.06
CA LEU A 14 6.89 24.92 -0.04
C LEU A 14 5.36 24.89 -0.10
N PRO A 15 4.76 24.95 -1.30
CA PRO A 15 3.32 24.72 -1.47
C PRO A 15 2.90 23.41 -0.80
N THR A 16 2.14 23.52 0.29
CA THR A 16 1.77 22.39 1.15
C THR A 16 0.27 22.47 1.43
N TYR A 17 -0.46 21.39 1.12
CA TYR A 17 -1.86 21.23 1.51
C TYR A 17 -1.96 20.21 2.63
N LEU A 18 -2.48 20.62 3.80
CA LEU A 18 -2.66 19.74 4.94
C LEU A 18 -4.08 19.16 4.93
N ILE A 19 -4.19 17.83 4.86
CA ILE A 19 -5.46 17.11 4.98
C ILE A 19 -5.68 16.73 6.44
N GLU A 20 -6.83 17.08 6.99
CA GLU A 20 -7.22 16.62 8.32
C GLU A 20 -7.86 15.22 8.25
N ILE A 21 -7.31 14.27 8.99
CA ILE A 21 -7.84 12.91 9.08
C ILE A 21 -8.57 12.80 10.43
N PRO A 22 -9.86 12.43 10.44
CA PRO A 22 -10.61 12.29 11.68
C PRO A 22 -10.03 11.17 12.54
N GLN A 23 -9.99 11.38 13.87
CA GLN A 23 -9.47 10.38 14.80
C GLN A 23 -10.32 9.11 14.90
N ARG A 24 -11.63 9.23 14.61
CA ARG A 24 -12.56 8.10 14.55
C ARG A 24 -12.92 7.87 13.09
N GLU A 25 -12.64 6.67 12.60
CA GLU A 25 -12.80 6.33 11.17
C GLU A 25 -14.18 5.76 10.82
N ASP A 26 -15.00 5.44 11.82
CA ASP A 26 -16.18 4.58 11.69
C ASP A 26 -17.54 5.29 11.79
N SER A 27 -17.55 6.60 12.07
CA SER A 27 -18.79 7.38 12.10
C SER A 27 -19.13 7.94 10.71
N ASP A 28 -20.42 7.99 10.38
CA ASP A 28 -20.87 8.60 9.11
C ASP A 28 -20.44 10.09 9.02
N GLN A 29 -20.35 10.79 10.16
CA GLN A 29 -19.82 12.15 10.24
C GLN A 29 -18.34 12.23 9.82
N ALA A 30 -17.51 11.30 10.29
CA ALA A 30 -16.09 11.24 9.92
C ALA A 30 -15.91 10.95 8.44
N ILE A 31 -16.74 10.07 7.87
CA ILE A 31 -16.73 9.78 6.43
C ILE A 31 -17.09 11.02 5.62
N LEU A 32 -18.16 11.73 5.99
CA LEU A 32 -18.59 12.95 5.29
C LEU A 32 -17.53 14.06 5.40
N PHE A 33 -16.90 14.21 6.56
CA PHE A 33 -15.81 15.15 6.79
C PHE A 33 -14.62 14.82 5.86
N LEU A 34 -14.16 13.57 5.86
CA LEU A 34 -13.05 13.14 5.02
C LEU A 34 -13.39 13.28 3.52
N ALA A 35 -14.64 13.03 3.13
CA ALA A 35 -15.09 13.24 1.76
C ALA A 35 -15.03 14.71 1.35
N LYS A 36 -15.37 15.63 2.24
CA LYS A 36 -15.21 17.08 2.03
C LYS A 36 -13.72 17.44 1.87
N GLU A 37 -12.86 16.94 2.73
CA GLU A 37 -11.42 17.20 2.67
C GLU A 37 -10.79 16.77 1.34
N PHE A 38 -11.18 15.60 0.81
CA PHE A 38 -10.70 15.17 -0.51
C PHE A 38 -11.24 16.00 -1.68
N ARG A 39 -12.47 16.54 -1.58
CA ARG A 39 -12.99 17.48 -2.60
C ARG A 39 -12.25 18.81 -2.57
N ASN A 40 -11.90 19.30 -1.38
CA ASN A 40 -11.09 20.50 -1.22
C ASN A 40 -9.68 20.28 -1.78
N LEU A 41 -9.05 19.14 -1.46
CA LEU A 41 -7.76 18.76 -2.03
C LEU A 41 -7.80 18.68 -3.56
N LYS A 42 -8.85 18.06 -4.13
CA LYS A 42 -9.03 18.02 -5.58
C LYS A 42 -9.03 19.42 -6.16
N THR A 43 -9.85 20.32 -5.60
CA THR A 43 -9.96 21.72 -6.06
C THR A 43 -8.61 22.44 -5.98
N TYR A 44 -7.88 22.26 -4.88
CA TYR A 44 -6.53 22.79 -4.71
C TYR A 44 -5.57 22.27 -5.79
N LEU A 45 -5.53 20.96 -6.03
CA LEU A 45 -4.65 20.37 -7.06
C LEU A 45 -5.02 20.84 -8.47
N GLU A 46 -6.32 20.95 -8.79
CA GLU A 46 -6.78 21.48 -10.08
C GLU A 46 -6.30 22.93 -10.29
N ASP A 47 -6.38 23.77 -9.26
CA ASP A 47 -5.89 25.15 -9.32
C ASP A 47 -4.37 25.25 -9.38
N GLN A 48 -3.64 24.49 -8.57
CA GLN A 48 -2.17 24.54 -8.53
C GLN A 48 -1.53 24.06 -9.84
N PHE A 49 -2.02 22.95 -10.39
CA PHE A 49 -1.46 22.36 -11.61
C PHE A 49 -2.16 22.80 -12.89
N LYS A 50 -3.22 23.62 -12.79
CA LYS A 50 -4.03 24.09 -13.92
C LYS A 50 -4.56 22.93 -14.77
N VAL A 51 -5.01 21.87 -14.11
CA VAL A 51 -5.57 20.66 -14.74
C VAL A 51 -6.99 20.40 -14.26
N LYS A 52 -7.77 19.66 -15.04
CA LYS A 52 -9.07 19.12 -14.60
C LYS A 52 -8.95 17.64 -14.23
N ILE A 53 -9.34 17.32 -13.00
CA ILE A 53 -9.46 15.98 -12.44
C ILE A 53 -10.91 15.53 -12.64
N THR A 54 -11.16 14.86 -13.76
CA THR A 54 -12.50 14.35 -14.10
C THR A 54 -12.79 13.03 -13.39
N ASP A 55 -14.08 12.71 -13.23
CA ASP A 55 -14.50 11.43 -12.65
C ASP A 55 -13.97 10.22 -13.44
N ALA A 56 -13.83 10.36 -14.76
CA ALA A 56 -13.21 9.35 -15.61
C ALA A 56 -11.73 9.10 -15.25
N LYS A 57 -10.94 10.17 -15.06
CA LYS A 57 -9.53 10.06 -14.64
C LYS A 57 -9.41 9.46 -13.24
N LEU A 58 -10.30 9.86 -12.32
CA LEU A 58 -10.35 9.30 -10.97
C LEU A 58 -10.66 7.81 -11.00
N ARG A 59 -11.67 7.38 -11.76
CA ARG A 59 -12.01 5.95 -11.93
C ARG A 59 -10.83 5.15 -12.49
N GLN A 60 -10.15 5.67 -13.52
CA GLN A 60 -8.96 5.03 -14.09
C GLN A 60 -7.83 4.90 -13.06
N ALA A 61 -7.54 5.96 -12.30
CA ALA A 61 -6.51 5.93 -11.25
C ALA A 61 -6.85 4.93 -10.14
N ILE A 62 -8.11 4.82 -9.74
CA ILE A 62 -8.54 3.84 -8.73
C ILE A 62 -8.39 2.40 -9.25
N GLN A 63 -8.80 2.13 -10.49
CA GLN A 63 -8.62 0.81 -11.12
C GLN A 63 -7.14 0.41 -11.20
N LEU A 64 -6.28 1.37 -11.55
CA LEU A 64 -4.83 1.17 -11.59
C LEU A 64 -4.28 0.84 -10.19
N MET A 65 -4.66 1.62 -9.17
CA MET A 65 -4.21 1.41 -7.81
C MET A 65 -4.72 0.08 -7.22
N ASN A 66 -5.95 -0.33 -7.54
CA ASN A 66 -6.49 -1.63 -7.13
C ASN A 66 -5.74 -2.79 -7.81
N SER A 67 -5.39 -2.63 -9.09
CA SER A 67 -4.58 -3.62 -9.82
C SER A 67 -3.19 -3.76 -9.23
N GLU A 68 -2.53 -2.64 -8.88
CA GLU A 68 -1.24 -2.64 -8.17
C GLU A 68 -1.35 -3.39 -6.83
N ARG A 69 -2.36 -3.05 -5.99
CA ARG A 69 -2.59 -3.72 -4.70
C ARG A 69 -2.82 -5.22 -4.87
N ARG A 70 -3.60 -5.63 -5.87
CA ARG A 70 -3.86 -7.05 -6.16
C ARG A 70 -2.57 -7.78 -6.50
N LEU A 71 -1.77 -7.25 -7.42
CA LEU A 71 -0.50 -7.87 -7.83
C LEU A 71 0.50 -7.97 -6.66
N ARG A 72 0.70 -6.87 -5.93
CA ARG A 72 1.58 -6.87 -4.74
C ARG A 72 1.09 -7.83 -3.67
N ARG A 73 -0.22 -7.97 -3.48
CA ARG A 73 -0.80 -8.96 -2.56
C ARG A 73 -0.56 -10.38 -3.03
N SER A 74 -0.68 -10.65 -4.32
CA SER A 74 -0.34 -11.97 -4.89
C SER A 74 1.13 -12.33 -4.65
N ILE A 75 2.05 -11.39 -4.85
CA ILE A 75 3.49 -11.58 -4.53
C ILE A 75 3.66 -11.89 -3.04
N ALA A 76 3.04 -11.11 -2.15
CA ALA A 76 3.12 -11.37 -0.71
C ALA A 76 2.52 -12.74 -0.33
N TYR A 77 1.51 -13.23 -1.05
CA TYR A 77 0.93 -14.56 -0.81
C TYR A 77 1.81 -15.72 -1.23
N LEU A 78 2.82 -15.51 -2.07
CA LEU A 78 3.84 -16.53 -2.35
C LEU A 78 4.51 -17.00 -1.05
N MET A 79 4.66 -16.11 -0.06
CA MET A 79 5.25 -16.41 1.23
C MET A 79 4.43 -17.39 2.09
N LYS A 80 3.19 -17.71 1.71
CA LYS A 80 2.37 -18.74 2.38
C LYS A 80 2.88 -20.15 2.11
N ALA A 81 3.57 -20.38 0.99
CA ALA A 81 4.15 -21.68 0.67
C ALA A 81 5.18 -22.11 1.73
N ASN A 82 5.37 -23.42 1.88
CA ASN A 82 6.35 -24.00 2.77
C ASN A 82 7.18 -25.07 2.03
N PRO A 83 8.44 -24.79 1.69
CA PRO A 83 9.16 -23.52 1.91
C PRO A 83 8.67 -22.37 1.01
N PRO A 84 8.85 -21.10 1.43
CA PRO A 84 8.48 -19.95 0.60
C PRO A 84 9.46 -19.80 -0.58
N PRO A 85 9.00 -19.44 -1.79
CA PRO A 85 9.83 -19.41 -2.98
C PRO A 85 10.73 -18.16 -3.09
N ILE A 86 10.52 -17.16 -2.23
CA ILE A 86 11.32 -15.94 -2.13
C ILE A 86 11.55 -15.57 -0.67
N THR A 87 12.48 -14.64 -0.44
CA THR A 87 12.79 -14.07 0.87
C THR A 87 11.90 -12.86 1.19
N GLY A 88 11.82 -12.49 2.47
CA GLY A 88 11.14 -11.26 2.87
C GLY A 88 11.84 -10.01 2.35
N ARG A 89 13.17 -10.06 2.17
CA ARG A 89 13.92 -8.98 1.51
C ARG A 89 13.46 -8.75 0.07
N GLN A 90 13.28 -9.81 -0.72
CA GLN A 90 12.81 -9.71 -2.11
C GLN A 90 11.37 -9.19 -2.19
N VAL A 91 10.49 -9.61 -1.27
CA VAL A 91 9.13 -9.04 -1.17
C VAL A 91 9.19 -7.53 -0.87
N LEU A 92 10.11 -7.09 -0.02
CA LEU A 92 10.29 -5.67 0.29
C LEU A 92 10.84 -4.87 -0.90
N GLU A 93 11.64 -5.47 -1.79
CA GLU A 93 12.13 -4.84 -3.03
C GLU A 93 11.02 -4.61 -4.05
N CYS A 94 9.98 -5.44 -4.01
CA CYS A 94 8.77 -5.26 -4.84
C CYS A 94 7.93 -4.05 -4.40
N LYS A 95 8.38 -3.24 -3.45
CA LYS A 95 7.70 -2.02 -3.01
C LYS A 95 8.23 -0.83 -3.80
N SER A 96 7.40 -0.25 -4.66
CA SER A 96 7.72 1.05 -5.26
C SER A 96 7.67 2.20 -4.25
N ILE A 97 8.48 3.23 -4.49
CA ILE A 97 8.44 4.51 -3.76
C ILE A 97 7.18 5.30 -4.16
N ILE A 98 6.74 5.14 -5.40
CA ILE A 98 5.62 5.87 -5.99
C ILE A 98 4.58 4.85 -6.47
N SER A 99 3.33 4.98 -6.02
CA SER A 99 2.24 4.13 -6.49
C SER A 99 1.83 4.46 -7.93
N CYS A 100 1.14 3.52 -8.58
CA CYS A 100 0.50 3.70 -9.88
C CYS A 100 1.45 3.95 -11.06
N ILE A 101 2.69 3.46 -11.01
CA ILE A 101 3.60 3.46 -12.16
C ILE A 101 3.28 2.24 -13.04
N PRO A 102 2.89 2.41 -14.32
CA PRO A 102 2.56 1.29 -15.21
C PRO A 102 3.70 0.27 -15.38
N GLU A 103 4.94 0.75 -15.39
CA GLU A 103 6.14 -0.09 -15.49
C GLU A 103 6.28 -1.01 -14.26
N ASP A 104 5.98 -0.52 -13.05
CA ASP A 104 6.00 -1.34 -11.84
C ASP A 104 4.94 -2.46 -11.92
N LEU A 105 3.75 -2.18 -12.46
CA LEU A 105 2.72 -3.20 -12.65
C LEU A 105 3.17 -4.28 -13.63
N LYS A 106 3.87 -3.91 -14.72
CA LYS A 106 4.45 -4.88 -15.67
C LYS A 106 5.47 -5.77 -14.96
N GLN A 107 6.31 -5.19 -14.09
CA GLN A 107 7.29 -5.95 -13.32
C GLN A 107 6.62 -6.90 -12.33
N TYR A 108 5.59 -6.45 -11.60
CA TYR A 108 4.85 -7.32 -10.68
C TYR A 108 4.16 -8.46 -11.42
N GLN A 109 3.60 -8.20 -12.61
CA GLN A 109 3.01 -9.25 -13.45
C GLN A 109 4.08 -10.24 -13.92
N ALA A 110 5.23 -9.77 -14.39
CA ALA A 110 6.34 -10.63 -14.82
C ALA A 110 6.85 -11.54 -13.69
N ILE A 111 6.93 -11.02 -12.46
CA ILE A 111 7.25 -11.81 -11.26
C ILE A 111 6.22 -12.93 -11.08
N MET A 112 4.93 -12.60 -11.13
CA MET A 112 3.87 -13.60 -10.96
C MET A 112 3.86 -14.63 -12.09
N ASP A 113 4.04 -14.21 -13.34
CA ASP A 113 4.08 -15.09 -14.50
C ASP A 113 5.25 -16.06 -14.43
N ARG A 114 6.41 -15.61 -13.92
CA ARG A 114 7.55 -16.48 -13.66
C ARG A 114 7.14 -17.60 -12.70
N PHE A 115 6.51 -17.28 -11.56
CA PHE A 115 6.11 -18.31 -10.59
C PHE A 115 4.99 -19.23 -11.08
N ILE A 116 4.07 -18.72 -11.91
CA ILE A 116 2.99 -19.54 -12.50
C ILE A 116 3.54 -20.49 -13.57
N ASN A 117 4.37 -19.99 -14.48
CA ASN A 117 4.80 -20.74 -15.67
C ASN A 117 5.94 -21.71 -15.40
N THR A 118 6.86 -21.36 -14.50
CA THR A 118 8.03 -22.20 -14.24
C THR A 118 7.74 -23.32 -13.23
N GLY A 119 6.62 -23.24 -12.50
CA GLY A 119 6.35 -24.11 -11.36
C GLY A 119 7.46 -24.07 -10.29
N GLN A 120 8.40 -23.11 -10.38
CA GLN A 120 9.58 -23.05 -9.53
C GLN A 120 9.16 -22.77 -8.08
N THR A 121 9.18 -23.84 -7.31
CA THR A 121 9.38 -23.85 -5.86
C THR A 121 10.88 -23.75 -5.56
N GLU A 122 11.62 -22.88 -6.26
CA GLU A 122 13.05 -22.66 -5.98
C GLU A 122 13.18 -21.98 -4.62
N SER A 123 13.16 -22.82 -3.58
CA SER A 123 13.37 -22.49 -2.19
C SER A 123 14.85 -22.36 -1.85
N ASP A 124 15.67 -22.04 -2.85
CA ASP A 124 17.12 -22.02 -2.75
C ASP A 124 17.52 -21.01 -1.67
N GLY A 125 17.76 -21.56 -0.48
CA GLY A 125 18.03 -20.82 0.73
C GLY A 125 16.91 -20.84 1.76
N THR A 126 15.62 -20.86 1.43
CA THR A 126 14.52 -20.68 2.41
C THR A 126 14.06 -21.96 3.10
N ASN A 127 14.39 -23.15 2.57
CA ASN A 127 13.98 -24.42 3.15
C ASN A 127 14.55 -24.63 4.58
N GLY A 128 13.68 -25.09 5.49
CA GLY A 128 14.06 -25.33 6.90
C GLY A 128 14.45 -24.07 7.69
N ARG A 129 14.10 -22.87 7.21
CA ARG A 129 14.24 -21.61 7.96
C ARG A 129 13.05 -21.36 8.89
N VAL A 130 13.32 -20.70 10.02
CA VAL A 130 12.29 -20.23 10.95
C VAL A 130 11.48 -19.12 10.30
N ARG A 131 10.15 -19.21 10.33
CA ARG A 131 9.24 -18.25 9.68
C ARG A 131 8.80 -17.18 10.67
N VAL A 132 9.01 -15.91 10.36
CA VAL A 132 8.66 -14.80 11.27
C VAL A 132 7.78 -13.74 10.62
N LEU A 133 6.97 -13.09 11.45
CA LEU A 133 6.20 -11.89 11.15
C LEU A 133 6.98 -10.68 11.65
N LEU A 134 7.30 -9.74 10.76
CA LEU A 134 7.90 -8.47 11.13
C LEU A 134 6.81 -7.41 11.25
N THR A 135 6.61 -6.86 12.44
CA THR A 135 5.58 -5.83 12.71
C THR A 135 6.21 -4.58 13.33
N GLY A 136 5.57 -3.42 13.13
CA GLY A 136 5.99 -2.15 13.71
C GLY A 136 6.08 -1.03 12.67
N VAL A 137 7.21 -0.32 12.67
CA VAL A 137 7.46 0.84 11.79
C VAL A 137 7.76 0.42 10.35
N PRO A 138 7.46 1.27 9.35
CA PRO A 138 7.81 0.99 7.96
C PRO A 138 9.31 0.84 7.76
N ILE A 139 9.68 -0.03 6.82
CA ILE A 139 11.05 -0.21 6.34
C ILE A 139 11.15 0.47 4.97
N VAL A 140 11.69 1.68 5.01
CA VAL A 140 11.90 2.51 3.82
C VAL A 140 13.16 2.07 3.08
N HIS A 141 13.28 2.50 1.83
CA HIS A 141 14.49 2.23 1.04
C HIS A 141 15.72 2.79 1.75
N GLY A 142 16.80 2.01 1.81
CA GLY A 142 18.04 2.33 2.52
C GLY A 142 18.04 1.96 4.01
N MET A 143 16.93 1.45 4.56
CA MET A 143 16.81 1.02 5.96
C MET A 143 16.56 -0.49 6.10
N GLU A 144 16.95 -1.28 5.10
CA GLU A 144 16.68 -2.73 5.03
C GLU A 144 17.62 -3.57 5.88
N ARG A 145 18.65 -2.97 6.48
CA ARG A 145 19.66 -3.67 7.30
C ARG A 145 19.07 -4.61 8.35
N ILE A 146 17.93 -4.23 8.95
CA ILE A 146 17.25 -5.10 9.93
C ILE A 146 16.71 -6.39 9.29
N VAL A 147 16.20 -6.32 8.07
CA VAL A 147 15.73 -7.47 7.30
C VAL A 147 16.92 -8.37 6.94
N ASP A 148 18.02 -7.76 6.48
CA ASP A 148 19.23 -8.49 6.10
C ASP A 148 19.83 -9.25 7.29
N ILE A 149 19.91 -8.60 8.47
CA ILE A 149 20.39 -9.23 9.70
C ILE A 149 19.50 -10.41 10.08
N ILE A 150 18.17 -10.24 10.07
CA ILE A 150 17.24 -11.30 10.43
C ILE A 150 17.42 -12.50 9.48
N GLU A 151 17.37 -12.28 8.17
CA GLU A 151 17.40 -13.37 7.19
C GLU A 151 18.77 -14.05 7.05
N ALA A 152 19.85 -13.43 7.55
CA ALA A 152 21.17 -14.06 7.68
C ALA A 152 21.21 -15.21 8.71
N HIS A 153 20.27 -15.27 9.66
CA HIS A 153 20.28 -16.22 10.80
C HIS A 153 19.32 -17.41 10.66
N ARG A 154 19.25 -18.05 9.48
CA ARG A 154 18.30 -19.16 9.19
C ARG A 154 16.83 -18.80 9.50
N VAL A 155 16.48 -17.53 9.35
CA VAL A 155 15.12 -17.01 9.44
C VAL A 155 14.67 -16.57 8.05
N VAL A 156 13.36 -16.66 7.80
CA VAL A 156 12.71 -16.07 6.63
C VAL A 156 11.54 -15.22 7.11
N ILE A 157 11.50 -13.97 6.67
CA ILE A 157 10.43 -13.05 7.02
C ILE A 157 9.27 -13.28 6.05
N VAL A 158 8.22 -13.96 6.51
CA VAL A 158 7.11 -14.39 5.64
C VAL A 158 5.99 -13.38 5.54
N ALA A 159 5.98 -12.39 6.43
CA ALA A 159 5.01 -11.30 6.41
C ALA A 159 5.60 -10.06 7.09
N GLN A 160 5.27 -8.89 6.53
CA GLN A 160 5.64 -7.58 7.06
C GLN A 160 4.36 -6.78 7.36
N GLU A 161 3.95 -6.77 8.61
CA GLU A 161 2.78 -6.02 9.11
C GLU A 161 3.22 -4.60 9.47
N ASN A 162 3.46 -3.77 8.43
CA ASN A 162 3.80 -2.36 8.57
C ASN A 162 3.32 -1.57 7.34
N CYS A 163 3.50 -0.25 7.35
CA CYS A 163 3.00 0.64 6.29
C CYS A 163 3.71 0.45 4.93
N THR A 164 4.82 -0.28 4.89
CA THR A 164 5.56 -0.61 3.66
C THR A 164 5.30 -2.03 3.15
N GLY A 165 4.71 -2.89 3.99
CA GLY A 165 4.37 -4.28 3.70
C GLY A 165 2.88 -4.47 3.44
N LEU A 166 2.23 -5.28 4.27
CA LEU A 166 0.85 -5.74 4.06
C LEU A 166 -0.20 -4.63 4.26
N LYS A 167 -0.03 -3.70 5.22
CA LYS A 167 -1.07 -2.69 5.55
C LYS A 167 -1.66 -1.95 4.33
N PRO A 168 -0.87 -1.40 3.39
CA PRO A 168 -1.41 -0.66 2.24
C PRO A 168 -2.06 -1.54 1.14
N ILE A 169 -1.79 -2.84 1.12
CA ILE A 169 -2.21 -3.75 0.04
C ILE A 169 -3.32 -4.73 0.45
N MET A 170 -3.60 -4.84 1.75
CA MET A 170 -4.70 -5.67 2.25
C MET A 170 -6.06 -5.08 1.89
N GLU A 171 -6.98 -5.98 1.55
CA GLU A 171 -8.34 -5.60 1.18
C GLU A 171 -9.13 -5.15 2.40
N ARG A 172 -9.73 -3.96 2.31
CA ARG A 172 -10.69 -3.48 3.30
C ARG A 172 -12.05 -4.08 2.97
N ARG A 173 -12.46 -5.10 3.73
CA ARG A 173 -13.80 -5.71 3.58
C ARG A 173 -14.88 -4.68 3.92
N GLY A 174 -15.96 -4.66 3.14
CA GLY A 174 -17.11 -3.77 3.33
C GLY A 174 -17.83 -3.95 4.68
N ARG A 175 -18.73 -3.01 5.01
CA ARG A 175 -19.50 -2.99 6.28
C ARG A 175 -20.07 -4.39 6.57
N GLY A 176 -19.79 -4.93 7.76
CA GLY A 176 -20.36 -6.19 8.25
C GLY A 176 -19.34 -7.29 8.61
N SER A 177 -18.03 -7.06 8.43
CA SER A 177 -17.01 -7.93 9.03
C SER A 177 -16.52 -7.32 10.35
N PRO A 178 -16.17 -8.11 11.38
CA PRO A 178 -15.71 -7.59 12.67
C PRO A 178 -14.41 -6.75 12.62
N ARG A 179 -13.82 -6.57 11.42
CA ARG A 179 -12.70 -5.67 11.11
C ARG A 179 -12.95 -4.85 9.83
N SER A 180 -14.18 -4.43 9.55
CA SER A 180 -14.50 -3.58 8.39
C SER A 180 -14.39 -2.10 8.75
N TYR A 181 -13.51 -1.37 8.05
CA TYR A 181 -13.49 0.09 8.05
C TYR A 181 -14.27 0.61 6.84
N PRO A 182 -15.13 1.64 6.97
CA PRO A 182 -15.88 2.17 5.84
C PRO A 182 -14.94 2.80 4.78
N CYS A 183 -15.13 2.48 3.49
CA CYS A 183 -14.46 3.18 2.37
C CYS A 183 -15.19 4.51 2.17
N PRO A 184 -14.55 5.67 2.32
CA PRO A 184 -15.18 6.96 2.04
C PRO A 184 -15.43 7.16 0.54
N CYS A 185 -15.02 6.21 -0.29
CA CYS A 185 -15.03 6.22 -1.73
C CYS A 185 -16.45 6.46 -2.29
N LYS A 186 -17.47 5.89 -1.64
CA LYS A 186 -18.86 6.08 -2.05
C LYS A 186 -19.33 7.51 -1.78
N GLU A 187 -18.90 8.10 -0.68
CA GLU A 187 -19.24 9.44 -0.23
C GLU A 187 -18.39 10.50 -0.96
N ILE A 188 -17.16 10.18 -1.34
CA ILE A 188 -16.27 11.04 -2.15
C ILE A 188 -16.76 11.09 -3.60
N PHE A 189 -17.07 9.94 -4.21
CA PHE A 189 -17.27 9.80 -5.65
C PHE A 189 -18.73 9.51 -6.08
N GLY A 190 -19.68 9.45 -5.14
CA GLY A 190 -21.10 9.23 -5.40
C GLY A 190 -21.50 7.80 -5.81
N HIS A 191 -20.53 6.90 -5.99
CA HIS A 191 -20.75 5.51 -6.39
C HIS A 191 -19.81 4.58 -5.62
N PRO A 192 -20.23 3.34 -5.30
CA PRO A 192 -19.34 2.35 -4.69
C PRO A 192 -18.16 2.08 -5.61
N VAL A 193 -16.95 2.36 -5.13
CA VAL A 193 -15.71 2.02 -5.85
C VAL A 193 -15.15 0.75 -5.22
N PHE A 194 -15.83 -0.37 -5.47
CA PHE A 194 -15.34 -1.70 -5.15
C PHE A 194 -15.09 -2.44 -6.46
N TYR A 195 -13.82 -2.78 -6.70
CA TYR A 195 -13.37 -3.79 -7.67
C TYR A 195 -12.10 -4.43 -7.13
#